data_AF-A0A2T0Q6I2-F1
#
_entry.id   AF-A0A2T0Q6I2-F1
#
_cell.length_a   1.000
_cell.length_b   1.000
_cell.length_c   1.000
_cell.angle_alpha   90.00
_cell.angle_beta   90.00
_cell.angle_gamma   90.00
#
_symmetry.space_group_name_H-M   'P 1'
#
loop_
_entity.id
_entity.type
_entity.pdbx_description
1 polymer ?
#
loop_
_entity_poly.entity_id
_entity_poly.type
_entity_poly.pdbx_seq_one_letter_code
_entity_poly.pdbx_strand_id
1 'polypeptide(L)'
;MIIQQCYDKGIADINEKINRQMLDVKSKSGAVCVNFSASYLDVASRMESDILDKADSLPGWVAGEMKLNLAKQRLDRVGLIRGSCKQ
;
A
#
# COMPACT_ATOMS: atom_id res chain seq x y z
N MET A 1 19.30 1.95 -14.14
CA MET A 1 18.86 3.37 -14.17
C MET A 1 18.58 3.82 -12.74
N ILE A 2 19.35 4.79 -12.22
CA ILE A 2 19.34 5.20 -10.79
C ILE A 2 17.94 5.64 -10.31
N ILE A 3 17.15 6.24 -11.20
CA ILE A 3 15.81 6.77 -10.89
C ILE A 3 14.81 5.65 -10.50
N GLN A 4 14.84 4.50 -11.21
CA GLN A 4 13.95 3.38 -10.88
C GLN A 4 14.25 2.80 -9.50
N GLN A 5 15.52 2.69 -9.14
CA GLN A 5 15.95 2.21 -7.82
C GLN A 5 15.46 3.11 -6.68
N CYS A 6 15.35 4.43 -6.92
CA CYS A 6 14.78 5.36 -5.95
C CYS A 6 13.28 5.09 -5.72
N TYR A 7 12.52 4.82 -6.79
CA TYR A 7 11.11 4.45 -6.67
C TYR A 7 10.93 3.13 -5.94
N ASP A 8 11.70 2.09 -6.32
CA ASP A 8 11.61 0.76 -5.71
C ASP A 8 11.92 0.82 -4.21
N LYS A 9 12.96 1.58 -3.81
CA LYS A 9 13.29 1.81 -2.40
C LYS A 9 12.17 2.55 -1.65
N GLY A 10 11.58 3.58 -2.27
CA GLY A 10 10.47 4.32 -1.69
C GLY A 10 9.23 3.45 -1.48
N ILE A 11 8.90 2.60 -2.44
CA ILE A 11 7.79 1.64 -2.35
C ILE A 11 8.06 0.61 -1.26
N ALA A 12 9.30 0.10 -1.15
CA ALA A 12 9.68 -0.85 -0.10
C ALA A 12 9.51 -0.26 1.31
N ASP A 13 9.96 0.99 1.55
CA ASP A 13 9.79 1.69 2.83
C ASP A 13 8.30 1.87 3.18
N ILE A 14 7.47 2.22 2.19
CA ILE A 14 6.02 2.34 2.38
C ILE A 14 5.39 0.98 2.72
N ASN A 15 5.76 -0.09 2.03
CA ASN A 15 5.25 -1.43 2.32
C ASN A 15 5.64 -1.90 3.73
N GLU A 16 6.85 -1.56 4.19
CA GLU A 16 7.25 -1.84 5.56
C GLU A 16 6.37 -1.09 6.58
N LYS A 17 6.08 0.19 6.33
CA LYS A 17 5.17 0.99 7.17
C LYS A 17 3.76 0.41 7.22
N ILE A 18 3.22 -0.04 6.07
CA ILE A 18 1.93 -0.72 6.00
C ILE A 18 1.95 -1.99 6.85
N ASN A 19 2.98 -2.83 6.70
CA ASN A 19 3.11 -4.07 7.47
C ASN A 19 3.14 -3.81 8.98
N ARG A 20 3.87 -2.77 9.41
CA ARG A 20 3.88 -2.36 10.83
C ARG A 20 2.51 -1.90 11.31
N GLN A 21 1.76 -1.14 10.51
CA GLN A 21 0.39 -0.74 10.87
C GLN A 21 -0.56 -1.93 10.94
N MET A 22 -0.43 -2.91 10.04
CA MET A 22 -1.23 -4.13 10.07
C MET A 22 -0.96 -4.98 11.32
N LEU A 23 0.31 -5.07 11.75
CA LEU A 23 0.66 -5.72 13.02
C LEU A 23 0.07 -4.98 14.22
N ASP A 24 0.02 -3.65 14.19
CA ASP A 24 -0.63 -2.84 15.24
C ASP A 24 -2.14 -3.13 15.29
N VAL A 25 -2.83 -3.14 14.15
CA VAL A 25 -4.26 -3.51 14.07
C VAL A 25 -4.48 -4.94 14.57
N LYS A 26 -3.64 -5.89 14.16
CA LYS A 26 -3.76 -7.29 14.60
C LYS A 26 -3.56 -7.49 16.09
N SER A 27 -2.72 -6.67 16.72
CA SER A 27 -2.41 -6.77 18.14
C SER A 27 -3.35 -5.98 19.05
N LYS A 28 -3.99 -4.92 18.53
CA LYS A 28 -4.74 -3.96 19.34
C LYS A 28 -6.22 -3.81 18.97
N SER A 29 -6.69 -4.49 17.93
CA SER A 29 -8.06 -4.34 17.44
C SER A 29 -8.80 -5.68 17.39
N GLY A 30 -10.13 -5.62 17.40
CA GLY A 30 -10.98 -6.79 17.27
C GLY A 30 -10.90 -7.47 15.89
N ALA A 31 -11.38 -8.71 15.80
CA ALA A 31 -11.34 -9.53 14.59
C ALA A 31 -11.96 -8.85 13.35
N VAL A 32 -13.01 -8.04 13.54
CA VAL A 32 -13.65 -7.27 12.45
C VAL A 32 -12.66 -6.32 11.78
N CYS A 33 -11.87 -5.60 12.58
CA CYS A 33 -10.87 -4.66 12.08
C CYS A 33 -9.70 -5.35 11.38
N VAL A 34 -9.27 -6.51 11.89
CA VAL A 34 -8.24 -7.33 11.26
C VAL A 34 -8.72 -7.81 9.89
N ASN A 35 -9.94 -8.36 9.82
CA ASN A 35 -10.52 -8.86 8.58
C ASN A 35 -10.76 -7.73 7.56
N PHE A 36 -11.27 -6.59 8.02
CA PHE A 36 -11.49 -5.43 7.16
C PHE A 36 -10.18 -4.90 6.56
N SER A 37 -9.14 -4.75 7.39
CA SER A 37 -7.82 -4.29 6.93
C SER A 37 -7.19 -5.26 5.93
N ALA A 38 -7.30 -6.57 6.17
CA ALA A 38 -6.81 -7.59 5.26
C ALA A 38 -7.57 -7.59 3.93
N SER A 39 -8.90 -7.49 3.97
CA SER A 39 -9.75 -7.41 2.79
C SER A 39 -9.45 -6.14 1.97
N TYR A 40 -9.26 -5.00 2.63
CA TYR A 40 -8.85 -3.78 1.97
C TYR A 40 -7.52 -3.95 1.21
N LEU A 41 -6.51 -4.55 1.85
CA LEU A 41 -5.20 -4.77 1.21
C LEU A 41 -5.28 -5.74 0.02
N ASP A 42 -6.07 -6.80 0.10
CA ASP A 42 -6.29 -7.72 -1.02
C ASP A 42 -6.95 -7.01 -2.21
N VAL A 43 -8.03 -6.25 -1.97
CA VAL A 43 -8.71 -5.48 -3.02
C VAL A 43 -7.79 -4.42 -3.62
N ALA A 44 -7.08 -3.65 -2.78
CA ALA A 44 -6.13 -2.64 -3.23
C ALA A 44 -5.03 -3.25 -4.10
N SER A 45 -4.46 -4.39 -3.69
CA SER A 45 -3.39 -5.06 -4.46
C SER A 45 -3.87 -5.53 -5.84
N ARG A 46 -5.10 -6.03 -5.94
CA ARG A 46 -5.69 -6.43 -7.24
C ARG A 46 -5.94 -5.22 -8.14
N MET A 47 -6.55 -4.17 -7.60
CA MET A 47 -6.79 -2.93 -8.36
C MET A 47 -5.48 -2.30 -8.83
N GLU A 48 -4.45 -2.30 -7.98
CA GLU A 48 -3.13 -1.82 -8.34
C GLU A 48 -2.51 -2.67 -9.44
N SER A 49 -2.57 -4.01 -9.37
CA SER A 49 -2.08 -4.88 -10.44
C SER A 49 -2.70 -4.53 -11.79
N ASP A 50 -4.02 -4.40 -11.86
CA ASP A 50 -4.75 -4.04 -13.09
C ASP A 50 -4.34 -2.67 -13.65
N ILE A 51 -4.00 -1.73 -12.76
CA ILE A 51 -3.51 -0.39 -13.14
C ILE A 51 -2.06 -0.46 -13.63
N LEU A 52 -1.22 -1.27 -12.97
CA LEU A 52 0.19 -1.40 -13.29
C LEU A 52 0.43 -2.15 -14.60
N ASP A 53 -0.38 -3.17 -14.89
CA ASP A 53 -0.36 -3.87 -16.18
C ASP A 53 -0.62 -2.90 -17.35
N LYS A 54 -1.46 -1.88 -17.13
CA LYS A 54 -1.68 -0.80 -18.11
C LYS A 54 -0.54 0.21 -18.13
N ALA A 55 0.10 0.46 -16.99
CA ALA A 55 1.19 1.41 -16.83
C ALA A 55 2.52 0.91 -17.42
N ASP A 56 2.70 -0.38 -17.66
CA ASP A 56 3.92 -0.93 -18.29
C ASP A 56 4.12 -0.45 -19.75
N SER A 57 3.07 0.12 -20.37
CA SER A 57 3.16 0.82 -21.66
C SER A 57 3.69 2.26 -21.56
N LEU A 58 3.84 2.79 -20.34
CA LEU A 58 4.27 4.17 -20.08
C LEU A 58 5.79 4.26 -19.90
N PRO A 59 6.38 5.46 -20.06
CA PRO A 59 7.79 5.68 -19.73
C PRO A 59 8.09 5.27 -18.27
N GLY A 60 9.23 4.62 -18.04
CA GLY A 60 9.54 3.99 -16.75
C GLY A 60 9.46 4.92 -15.53
N TRP A 61 9.77 6.21 -15.67
CA TRP A 61 9.63 7.17 -14.57
C TRP A 61 8.16 7.49 -14.24
N VAL A 62 7.28 7.53 -15.24
CA VAL A 62 5.82 7.71 -15.06
C VAL A 62 5.25 6.50 -14.35
N ALA A 63 5.60 5.30 -14.80
CA ALA A 63 5.19 4.05 -14.16
C ALA A 63 5.71 3.97 -12.71
N GLY A 64 6.97 4.37 -12.46
CA GLY A 64 7.56 4.44 -11.13
C GLY A 64 6.85 5.41 -10.19
N GLU A 65 6.53 6.62 -10.67
CA GLU A 65 5.79 7.61 -9.89
C GLU A 65 4.35 7.16 -9.59
N MET A 66 3.70 6.53 -10.56
CA MET A 66 2.38 5.95 -10.38
C MET A 66 2.38 4.85 -9.31
N LYS A 67 3.34 3.91 -9.39
CA LYS A 67 3.54 2.85 -8.36
C LYS A 67 3.75 3.45 -6.97
N LEU A 68 4.58 4.48 -6.87
CA LEU A 68 4.85 5.17 -5.61
C LEU A 68 3.59 5.84 -5.03
N ASN A 69 2.79 6.50 -5.87
CA ASN A 69 1.58 7.18 -5.43
C ASN A 69 0.49 6.20 -4.99
N LEU A 70 0.34 5.06 -5.66
CA LEU A 70 -0.56 3.98 -5.22
C LEU A 70 -0.14 3.44 -3.85
N ALA A 71 1.16 3.19 -3.66
CA ALA A 71 1.69 2.77 -2.36
C ALA A 71 1.39 3.80 -1.25
N LYS A 72 1.56 5.09 -1.51
CA LYS A 72 1.23 6.17 -0.55
C LYS A 72 -0.26 6.17 -0.19
N GLN A 73 -1.15 6.10 -1.19
CA GLN A 73 -2.59 6.04 -0.94
C GLN A 73 -2.97 4.82 -0.09
N ARG A 74 -2.32 3.68 -0.31
CA ARG A 74 -2.52 2.49 0.50
C ARG A 74 -2.10 2.70 1.95
N LEU A 75 -0.94 3.31 2.18
CA LEU A 75 -0.47 3.66 3.53
C LEU A 75 -1.44 4.61 4.24
N ASP A 76 -1.93 5.63 3.56
CA ASP A 76 -2.88 6.59 4.13
C ASP A 76 -4.18 5.89 4.55
N ARG A 77 -4.71 5.02 3.68
CA ARG A 77 -5.94 4.26 3.97
C ARG A 77 -5.76 3.27 5.11
N VAL A 78 -4.66 2.50 5.15
CA VAL A 78 -4.38 1.63 6.31
C VAL A 78 -4.24 2.45 7.59
N GLY A 79 -3.64 3.64 7.51
CA GLY A 79 -3.55 4.59 8.62
C GLY A 79 -4.93 5.02 9.14
N LEU A 80 -5.86 5.33 8.24
CA LEU A 80 -7.25 5.65 8.59
C LEU A 80 -7.96 4.45 9.24
N ILE A 81 -7.85 3.25 8.65
CA ILE A 81 -8.45 2.03 9.21
C ILE A 81 -7.93 1.79 10.61
N ARG A 82 -6.61 1.82 10.79
CA ARG A 82 -5.95 1.70 12.09
C ARG A 82 -6.46 2.74 13.09
N GLY A 83 -6.64 3.99 12.67
CA GLY A 83 -7.17 5.07 13.51
C GLY A 83 -8.60 4.79 13.97
N SER A 84 -9.47 4.33 13.06
CA SER A 84 -10.86 3.96 13.36
C SER A 84 -10.99 2.69 14.19
N CYS A 85 -9.98 1.81 14.14
CA CYS A 85 -9.96 0.52 14.82
C CYS A 85 -9.33 0.53 16.22
N LYS A 86 -8.90 1.70 16.72
CA LYS A 86 -8.53 1.90 18.12
C LYS A 86 -9.80 2.15 18.93
N GLN A 87 -10.28 1.12 19.60
CA GLN A 87 -11.26 1.20 20.69
C GLN A 87 -10.71 0.46 21.90
#